data_AF-A0A947AFZ5-F1
#
_entry.id   AF-A0A947AFZ5-F1
#
_cell.length_a   1.000
_cell.length_b   1.000
_cell.length_c   1.000
_cell.angle_alpha   90.00
_cell.angle_beta   90.00
_cell.angle_gamma   90.00
#
_symmetry.space_group_name_H-M   'P 1'
#
loop_
_entity.id
_entity.type
_entity.pdbx_description
1 polymer ?
#
loop_
_entity_poly.entity_id
_entity_poly.type
_entity_poly.pdbx_seq_one_letter_code
_entity_poly.pdbx_strand_id
1 'polypeptide(L)'
;QYLNPRKFRVVALQKPTEVETGQFYFQRYFQHLPNPGEITFFDRSWYNRAIVEPVFDFCTPEQYEKFMKEVPEIEHALIDDGIILIKLWYSITKENQQKRFKERMTNPLKHWKLSPVDQKAQEMWDKVTYYKEEMFSRSHTSYAPWVIVDSNDKKRARLESIRYVLSKIDYDGKEDAKINLHHDPEIVERYHRISHNEQ
;
A
#
# COMPACT_ATOMS: atom_id res chain seq x y z
N GLN A 1 13.96 -9.00 -6.99
CA GLN A 1 14.35 -10.11 -7.88
C GLN A 1 15.61 -10.81 -7.38
N TYR A 2 16.64 -10.08 -6.95
CA TYR A 2 17.92 -10.64 -6.48
C TYR A 2 18.07 -10.64 -4.95
N LEU A 3 16.96 -10.68 -4.20
CA LEU A 3 16.99 -10.83 -2.74
C LEU A 3 17.11 -12.31 -2.38
N ASN A 4 17.67 -12.61 -1.22
CA ASN A 4 17.74 -13.99 -0.72
C ASN A 4 16.32 -14.50 -0.40
N PRO A 5 15.78 -15.51 -1.13
CA PRO A 5 14.41 -15.98 -0.94
C PRO A 5 14.14 -16.60 0.44
N ARG A 6 15.17 -16.90 1.23
CA ARG A 6 15.03 -17.36 2.62
C ARG A 6 14.78 -16.23 3.62
N LYS A 7 15.00 -14.98 3.21
CA LYS A 7 14.95 -13.79 4.07
C LYS A 7 13.89 -12.80 3.65
N PHE A 8 13.17 -13.04 2.56
CA PHE A 8 11.99 -12.24 2.23
C PHE A 8 10.82 -13.11 1.79
N ARG A 9 9.61 -12.60 2.00
CA ARG A 9 8.37 -13.19 1.48
C ARG A 9 7.46 -12.12 0.90
N VAL A 10 6.59 -12.53 -0.03
CA VAL A 10 5.51 -11.72 -0.58
C VAL A 10 4.19 -12.32 -0.11
N VAL A 11 3.36 -11.50 0.52
CA VAL A 11 2.07 -11.87 1.09
C VAL A 11 0.99 -11.24 0.23
N ALA A 12 0.23 -12.07 -0.46
CA ALA A 12 -0.90 -11.68 -1.31
C ALA A 12 -2.13 -12.46 -0.86
N LEU A 13 -2.77 -12.02 0.21
CA LEU A 13 -3.91 -12.73 0.80
C LEU A 13 -5.13 -12.69 -0.13
N GLN A 14 -5.81 -13.83 -0.24
CA GLN A 14 -7.11 -13.90 -0.90
C GLN A 14 -8.21 -13.32 0.00
N LYS A 15 -9.45 -13.32 -0.51
CA LYS A 15 -10.64 -13.01 0.29
C LYS A 15 -10.63 -13.82 1.59
N PRO A 16 -11.02 -13.22 2.73
CA PRO A 16 -11.06 -13.94 3.99
C PRO A 16 -12.01 -15.14 3.89
N THR A 17 -11.63 -16.24 4.52
CA THR A 17 -12.52 -17.38 4.79
C THR A 17 -13.60 -16.98 5.80
N GLU A 18 -14.64 -17.82 5.94
CA GLU A 18 -15.69 -17.60 6.95
C GLU A 18 -15.10 -17.50 8.36
N VAL A 19 -14.13 -18.36 8.67
CA VAL A 19 -13.42 -18.34 9.95
C VAL A 19 -12.63 -17.04 10.13
N GLU A 20 -11.83 -16.62 9.13
CA GLU A 20 -11.08 -15.36 9.19
C GLU A 20 -11.99 -14.12 9.29
N THR A 21 -13.21 -14.19 8.76
CA THR A 21 -14.18 -13.10 8.84
C THR A 21 -14.71 -12.92 10.27
N GLY A 22 -14.80 -14.01 11.04
CA GLY A 22 -15.18 -13.98 12.45
C GLY A 22 -14.02 -13.67 13.41
N GLN A 23 -12.78 -13.61 12.92
CA GLN A 23 -11.59 -13.31 13.73
C GLN A 23 -11.39 -11.80 13.92
N PHE A 24 -10.46 -11.46 14.81
CA PHE A 24 -9.90 -10.12 14.84
C PHE A 24 -9.26 -9.80 13.47
N TYR A 25 -9.62 -8.66 12.87
CA TYR A 25 -9.29 -8.36 11.47
C TYR A 25 -7.79 -8.46 11.14
N PHE A 26 -6.94 -7.97 12.05
CA PHE A 26 -5.49 -7.98 11.85
C PHE A 26 -4.86 -9.37 12.05
N GLN A 27 -5.56 -10.32 12.67
CA GLN A 27 -5.02 -11.64 13.04
C GLN A 27 -4.40 -12.37 11.85
N ARG A 28 -5.10 -12.40 10.71
CA ARG A 28 -4.59 -13.04 9.49
C ARG A 28 -3.35 -12.36 8.91
N TYR A 29 -3.21 -11.05 9.12
CA TYR A 29 -2.05 -10.30 8.66
C TYR A 29 -0.86 -10.47 9.61
N PHE A 30 -1.13 -10.54 10.91
CA PHE A 30 -0.10 -10.69 11.95
C PHE A 30 0.65 -12.02 11.83
N GLN A 31 -0.02 -13.08 11.35
CA GLN A 31 0.63 -14.36 11.02
C GLN A 31 1.75 -14.23 9.98
N HIS A 32 1.82 -13.11 9.26
CA HIS A 32 2.81 -12.88 8.20
C HIS A 32 3.83 -11.79 8.51
N LEU A 33 3.80 -11.21 9.72
CA LEU A 33 4.83 -10.25 10.14
C LEU A 33 6.24 -10.86 10.02
N PRO A 34 7.26 -10.03 9.74
CA PRO A 34 8.62 -10.51 9.59
C PRO A 34 9.20 -10.98 10.93
N ASN A 35 9.98 -12.05 10.91
CA ASN A 35 10.88 -12.37 12.02
C ASN A 35 12.12 -11.46 11.99
N PRO A 36 12.97 -11.44 13.03
CA PRO A 36 14.23 -10.70 13.00
C PRO A 36 15.09 -11.02 11.76
N GLY A 37 15.43 -9.98 11.00
CA GLY A 37 16.20 -10.08 9.77
C GLY A 37 15.43 -10.60 8.55
N GLU A 38 14.09 -10.67 8.62
CA GLU A 38 13.23 -10.95 7.48
C GLU A 38 12.59 -9.68 6.92
N ILE A 39 12.22 -9.72 5.63
CA ILE A 39 11.46 -8.68 4.95
C ILE A 39 10.14 -9.27 4.47
N THR A 40 9.02 -8.65 4.83
CA THR A 40 7.69 -9.04 4.32
C THR A 40 7.16 -7.95 3.40
N PHE A 41 6.88 -8.29 2.15
CA PHE A 41 6.17 -7.43 1.22
C PHE A 41 4.69 -7.79 1.20
N PHE A 42 3.83 -6.83 1.47
CA PHE A 42 2.38 -6.98 1.37
C PHE A 42 1.88 -6.50 0.00
N ASP A 43 1.45 -7.43 -0.87
CA ASP A 43 0.71 -7.10 -2.10
C ASP A 43 -0.77 -6.93 -1.72
N ARG A 44 -1.12 -5.68 -1.43
CA ARG A 44 -2.23 -5.28 -0.54
C ARG A 44 -1.99 -5.69 0.91
N SER A 45 -2.70 -5.05 1.83
CA SER A 45 -2.50 -5.23 3.28
C SER A 45 -3.84 -5.14 4.03
N TRP A 46 -3.78 -4.92 5.33
CA TRP A 46 -4.95 -4.59 6.17
C TRP A 46 -5.69 -3.33 5.68
N TYR A 47 -5.06 -2.49 4.85
CA TYR A 47 -5.73 -1.36 4.20
C TYR A 47 -6.78 -1.74 3.16
N ASN A 48 -7.02 -3.04 2.90
CA ASN A 48 -8.24 -3.45 2.18
C ASN A 48 -9.51 -2.90 2.85
N ARG A 49 -9.56 -2.88 4.19
CA ARG A 49 -10.68 -2.31 4.94
C ARG A 49 -10.78 -0.79 4.88
N ALA A 50 -9.71 -0.08 4.55
CA ALA A 50 -9.78 1.37 4.34
C ALA A 50 -10.44 1.75 3.00
N ILE A 51 -10.36 0.89 1.98
CA ILE A 51 -10.71 1.28 0.60
C ILE A 51 -11.63 0.26 -0.05
N VAL A 52 -11.14 -0.94 -0.31
CA VAL A 52 -11.87 -1.91 -1.14
C VAL A 52 -13.12 -2.39 -0.43
N GLU A 53 -13.02 -2.75 0.85
CA GLU A 53 -14.18 -3.26 1.60
C GLU A 53 -15.33 -2.25 1.69
N PRO A 54 -15.12 -0.97 2.06
CA PRO A 54 -16.23 -0.02 2.15
C PRO A 54 -16.69 0.53 0.77
N VAL A 55 -15.86 0.48 -0.27
CA VAL A 55 -16.28 0.82 -1.66
C VAL A 55 -17.30 -0.20 -2.17
N PHE A 56 -17.07 -1.48 -1.90
CA PHE A 56 -17.89 -2.60 -2.41
C PHE A 56 -18.81 -3.21 -1.35
N ASP A 57 -18.97 -2.55 -0.21
CA ASP A 57 -19.85 -2.97 0.90
C ASP A 57 -19.52 -4.38 1.44
N PHE A 58 -18.23 -4.74 1.43
CA PHE A 58 -17.71 -5.99 2.04
C PHE A 58 -17.45 -5.86 3.55
N CYS A 59 -17.56 -4.65 4.10
CA CYS A 59 -17.58 -4.42 5.54
C CYS A 59 -18.73 -3.49 5.90
N THR A 60 -19.18 -3.58 7.14
CA THR A 60 -20.15 -2.65 7.73
C THR A 60 -19.48 -1.30 8.01
N PRO A 61 -20.26 -0.20 8.07
CA PRO A 61 -19.75 1.11 8.49
C PRO A 61 -19.04 1.07 9.86
N GLU A 62 -19.56 0.27 10.79
CA GLU A 62 -18.98 0.10 12.13
C GLU A 62 -17.61 -0.60 12.08
N GLN A 63 -17.46 -1.61 11.21
CA GLN A 63 -16.17 -2.28 11.00
C GLN A 63 -15.14 -1.35 10.35
N TYR A 64 -15.57 -0.52 9.38
CA TYR A 64 -14.72 0.48 8.76
C TYR A 64 -14.23 1.50 9.79
N GLU A 65 -15.14 2.11 10.55
CA GLU A 65 -14.79 3.12 11.56
C GLU A 65 -13.90 2.57 12.65
N LYS A 66 -14.19 1.34 13.12
CA LYS A 66 -13.33 0.64 14.08
C LYS A 66 -11.92 0.45 13.53
N PHE A 67 -11.79 -0.05 12.30
CA PHE A 67 -10.48 -0.24 11.67
C PHE A 67 -9.71 1.07 11.51
N MET A 68 -10.38 2.12 11.05
CA MET A 68 -9.75 3.43 10.84
C MET A 68 -9.29 4.08 12.15
N LYS A 69 -9.91 3.74 13.29
CA LYS A 69 -9.45 4.13 14.62
C LYS A 69 -8.30 3.26 15.13
N GLU A 70 -8.33 1.96 14.89
CA GLU A 70 -7.36 1.01 15.43
C GLU A 70 -6.03 0.99 14.64
N VAL A 71 -6.07 1.22 13.32
CA VAL A 71 -4.89 1.03 12.46
C VAL A 71 -3.67 1.87 12.89
N PRO A 72 -3.77 3.16 13.27
CA PRO A 72 -2.58 3.93 13.67
C PRO A 72 -1.96 3.38 14.96
N GLU A 73 -2.79 2.96 15.92
CA GLU A 73 -2.34 2.39 17.20
C GLU A 73 -1.64 1.05 17.02
N ILE A 74 -2.19 0.20 16.15
CA ILE A 74 -1.57 -1.07 15.77
C ILE A 74 -0.22 -0.83 15.09
N GLU A 75 -0.15 0.09 14.14
CA GLU A 75 1.10 0.42 13.45
C GLU A 75 2.15 1.00 14.41
N HIS A 76 1.71 1.84 15.36
CA HIS A 76 2.57 2.37 16.42
C HIS A 76 3.17 1.24 17.26
N ALA A 77 2.35 0.29 17.72
CA ALA A 77 2.83 -0.84 18.52
C ALA A 77 3.86 -1.71 17.76
N LEU A 78 3.65 -1.94 16.46
CA LEU A 78 4.62 -2.66 15.63
C LEU A 78 5.95 -1.91 15.51
N ILE A 79 5.89 -0.59 15.29
CA ILE A 79 7.09 0.25 15.14
C ILE A 79 7.85 0.37 16.46
N ASP A 80 7.13 0.51 17.58
CA ASP A 80 7.71 0.57 18.93
C ASP A 80 8.47 -0.72 19.29
N ASP A 81 7.99 -1.88 18.81
CA ASP A 81 8.68 -3.18 18.93
C ASP A 81 9.85 -3.34 17.92
N GLY A 82 10.14 -2.32 17.10
CA GLY A 82 11.29 -2.28 16.20
C GLY A 82 11.01 -2.72 14.76
N ILE A 83 9.75 -2.93 14.37
CA ILE A 83 9.41 -3.21 12.97
C ILE A 83 9.51 -1.91 12.15
N ILE A 84 10.36 -1.93 11.12
CA ILE A 84 10.39 -0.86 10.12
C ILE A 84 9.18 -1.02 9.19
N LEU A 85 8.14 -0.21 9.42
CA LEU A 85 6.94 -0.19 8.59
C LEU A 85 7.04 0.88 7.49
N ILE A 86 6.94 0.47 6.23
CA ILE A 86 6.93 1.37 5.07
C ILE A 86 5.61 1.21 4.31
N LYS A 87 4.85 2.30 4.17
CA LYS A 87 3.57 2.34 3.46
C LYS A 87 3.69 3.09 2.14
N LEU A 88 3.55 2.37 1.03
CA LEU A 88 3.62 2.93 -0.32
C LEU A 88 2.24 2.90 -0.98
N TRP A 89 1.80 4.06 -1.48
CA TRP A 89 0.63 4.19 -2.32
C TRP A 89 1.03 4.51 -3.76
N TYR A 90 0.74 3.62 -4.69
CA TYR A 90 1.04 3.84 -6.11
C TYR A 90 -0.11 4.63 -6.77
N SER A 91 0.10 5.92 -6.99
CA SER A 91 -0.84 6.81 -7.66
C SER A 91 -0.75 6.65 -9.18
N ILE A 92 -1.88 6.71 -9.86
CA ILE A 92 -1.96 6.66 -11.32
C ILE A 92 -3.08 7.57 -11.78
N THR A 93 -2.87 8.29 -12.89
CA THR A 93 -3.95 9.10 -13.46
C THR A 93 -5.08 8.22 -14.00
N LYS A 94 -6.30 8.77 -14.03
CA LYS A 94 -7.49 8.08 -14.53
C LYS A 94 -7.28 7.60 -15.98
N GLU A 95 -6.66 8.43 -16.81
CA GLU A 95 -6.35 8.14 -18.21
C GLU A 95 -5.37 6.97 -18.33
N ASN A 96 -4.30 6.98 -17.54
CA ASN A 96 -3.30 5.91 -17.55
C ASN A 96 -3.86 4.61 -16.98
N GLN A 97 -4.76 4.68 -16.00
CA GLN A 97 -5.46 3.50 -15.47
C GLN A 97 -6.36 2.88 -16.55
N GLN A 98 -7.14 3.71 -17.25
CA GLN A 98 -8.00 3.26 -18.34
C GLN A 98 -7.18 2.65 -19.49
N LYS A 99 -6.07 3.29 -19.88
CA LYS A 99 -5.15 2.76 -20.89
C LYS A 99 -4.60 1.39 -20.49
N ARG A 100 -4.12 1.23 -19.26
CA ARG A 100 -3.61 -0.05 -18.74
C ARG A 100 -4.68 -1.13 -18.69
N PHE A 101 -5.93 -0.75 -18.40
CA PHE A 101 -7.06 -1.69 -18.41
C PHE A 101 -7.32 -2.20 -19.82
N LYS A 102 -7.41 -1.30 -20.82
CA LYS A 102 -7.54 -1.66 -22.24
C LYS A 102 -6.41 -2.56 -22.71
N GLU A 103 -5.16 -2.25 -22.37
CA GLU A 103 -3.99 -3.08 -22.68
C GLU A 103 -4.06 -4.49 -22.06
N ARG A 104 -4.67 -4.65 -20.87
CA ARG A 104 -4.82 -5.97 -20.24
C ARG A 104 -5.89 -6.81 -20.95
N MET A 105 -6.95 -6.18 -21.45
CA MET A 105 -8.00 -6.87 -22.20
C MET A 105 -7.47 -7.42 -23.53
N THR A 106 -6.59 -6.67 -24.21
CA THR A 106 -6.08 -7.05 -25.53
C THR A 106 -4.81 -7.91 -25.49
N ASN A 107 -4.15 -8.03 -24.34
CA ASN A 107 -2.89 -8.77 -24.21
C ASN A 107 -3.09 -10.14 -23.51
N PRO A 108 -2.92 -11.27 -24.24
CA PRO A 108 -3.11 -12.61 -23.68
C PRO A 108 -2.24 -12.91 -22.44
N LEU A 109 -1.03 -12.35 -22.36
CA LEU A 109 -0.11 -12.58 -21.24
C LEU A 109 -0.48 -11.80 -19.97
N LYS A 110 -1.41 -10.83 -20.08
CA LYS A 110 -1.84 -9.97 -18.97
C LYS A 110 -3.31 -10.12 -18.62
N HIS A 111 -4.08 -10.87 -19.42
CA HIS A 111 -5.52 -11.02 -19.27
C HIS A 111 -5.94 -11.53 -17.89
N TRP A 112 -5.15 -12.44 -17.29
CA TRP A 112 -5.37 -12.96 -15.94
C TRP A 112 -5.36 -11.90 -14.83
N LYS A 113 -4.83 -10.69 -15.10
CA LYS A 113 -4.79 -9.56 -14.16
C LYS A 113 -6.07 -8.72 -14.16
N LEU A 114 -7.11 -9.16 -14.86
CA LEU A 114 -8.41 -8.51 -14.85
C LEU A 114 -9.31 -9.21 -13.83
N SER A 115 -9.82 -8.44 -12.89
CA SER A 115 -10.87 -8.87 -11.97
C SER A 115 -12.17 -8.10 -12.25
N PRO A 116 -13.36 -8.71 -12.08
CA PRO A 116 -14.62 -7.99 -12.07
C PRO A 116 -14.63 -6.79 -11.10
N VAL A 117 -13.89 -6.91 -9.98
CA VAL A 117 -13.72 -5.84 -9.00
C VAL A 117 -12.96 -4.65 -9.61
N ASP A 118 -11.93 -4.91 -10.42
CA ASP A 118 -11.13 -3.85 -11.04
C ASP A 118 -11.95 -3.05 -12.06
N GLN A 119 -12.86 -3.71 -12.79
CA GLN A 119 -13.76 -3.05 -13.72
C GLN A 119 -14.74 -2.12 -12.98
N LYS A 120 -15.40 -2.64 -11.94
CA LYS A 120 -16.32 -1.83 -11.11
C LYS A 120 -15.60 -0.70 -10.37
N ALA A 121 -14.34 -0.90 -9.98
CA ALA A 121 -13.54 0.15 -9.34
C ALA A 121 -13.33 1.37 -10.26
N GLN A 122 -13.29 1.17 -11.58
CA GLN A 122 -13.22 2.30 -12.52
C GLN A 122 -14.52 3.10 -12.58
N GLU A 123 -15.66 2.43 -12.50
CA GLU A 123 -16.98 3.06 -12.43
C GLU A 123 -17.14 3.83 -11.11
N MET A 124 -16.59 3.29 -10.02
CA MET A 124 -16.65 3.86 -8.67
C MET A 124 -15.46 4.77 -8.34
N TRP A 125 -14.83 5.41 -9.33
CA TRP A 125 -13.61 6.21 -9.17
C TRP A 125 -13.72 7.24 -8.03
N ASP A 126 -14.86 7.94 -7.93
CA ASP A 126 -15.06 8.98 -6.93
C ASP A 126 -15.21 8.39 -5.51
N LYS A 127 -15.91 7.25 -5.36
CA LYS A 127 -16.03 6.53 -4.07
C LYS A 127 -14.67 6.00 -3.63
N VAL A 128 -13.88 5.44 -4.55
CA VAL A 128 -12.50 4.99 -4.27
C VAL A 128 -11.62 6.18 -3.87
N THR A 129 -11.76 7.31 -4.55
CA THR A 129 -11.00 8.53 -4.23
C THR A 129 -11.35 9.05 -2.84
N TYR A 130 -12.63 9.08 -2.47
CA TYR A 130 -13.09 9.46 -1.13
C TYR A 130 -12.44 8.60 -0.04
N TYR A 131 -12.55 7.27 -0.13
CA TYR A 131 -11.99 6.38 0.88
C TYR A 131 -10.45 6.40 0.92
N LYS A 132 -9.79 6.67 -0.21
CA LYS A 132 -8.34 6.89 -0.26
C LYS A 132 -7.95 8.16 0.51
N GLU A 133 -8.66 9.28 0.33
CA GLU A 133 -8.38 10.51 1.09
C GLU A 133 -8.66 10.32 2.59
N GLU A 134 -9.74 9.65 2.96
CA GLU A 134 -10.03 9.29 4.36
C GLU A 134 -8.91 8.42 4.97
N MET A 135 -8.44 7.42 4.21
CA MET A 135 -7.32 6.58 4.60
C MET A 135 -6.08 7.41 4.90
N PHE A 136 -5.70 8.31 3.99
CA PHE A 136 -4.53 9.16 4.19
C PHE A 136 -4.71 10.11 5.37
N SER A 137 -5.85 10.81 5.45
CA SER A 137 -6.12 11.76 6.51
C SER A 137 -6.00 11.12 7.89
N ARG A 138 -6.61 9.95 8.10
CA ARG A 138 -6.72 9.32 9.42
C ARG A 138 -5.54 8.41 9.79
N SER A 139 -4.81 7.87 8.81
CA SER A 139 -3.71 6.93 9.06
C SER A 139 -2.33 7.41 8.61
N HIS A 140 -2.20 8.65 8.14
CA HIS A 140 -0.91 9.31 8.01
C HIS A 140 -0.44 9.83 9.37
N THR A 141 0.66 9.29 9.88
CA THR A 141 1.26 9.72 11.15
C THR A 141 2.72 10.12 10.96
N SER A 142 3.32 10.72 12.00
CA SER A 142 4.74 11.08 12.00
C SER A 142 5.63 9.84 11.90
N TYR A 143 5.26 8.78 12.63
CA TYR A 143 5.98 7.52 12.76
C TYR A 143 5.67 6.50 11.64
N ALA A 144 4.44 6.51 11.10
CA ALA A 144 4.02 5.65 9.99
C ALA A 144 3.46 6.51 8.83
N PRO A 145 4.32 7.23 8.10
CA PRO A 145 3.86 8.09 7.02
C PRO A 145 3.35 7.27 5.82
N TRP A 146 2.32 7.82 5.18
CA TRP A 146 2.00 7.45 3.81
C TRP A 146 2.94 8.12 2.81
N VAL A 147 3.40 7.32 1.86
CA VAL A 147 4.30 7.74 0.78
C VAL A 147 3.59 7.49 -0.54
N ILE A 148 3.37 8.55 -1.29
CA ILE A 148 2.74 8.49 -2.60
C ILE A 148 3.83 8.33 -3.64
N VAL A 149 3.64 7.38 -4.55
CA VAL A 149 4.54 7.10 -5.66
C VAL A 149 3.79 7.34 -6.96
N ASP A 150 4.18 8.32 -7.76
CA ASP A 150 3.69 8.45 -9.14
C ASP A 150 4.10 7.20 -9.92
N SER A 151 3.08 6.42 -10.29
CA SER A 151 3.24 5.15 -10.97
C SER A 151 2.89 5.21 -12.45
N ASN A 152 2.73 6.38 -13.06
CA ASN A 152 2.43 6.58 -14.49
C ASN A 152 3.51 5.95 -15.38
N ASP A 153 4.79 6.18 -15.07
CA ASP A 153 5.91 5.38 -15.57
C ASP A 153 6.30 4.27 -14.57
N LYS A 154 6.02 3.02 -14.95
CA LYS A 154 6.30 1.84 -14.10
C LYS A 154 7.78 1.67 -13.79
N LYS A 155 8.68 2.01 -14.71
CA LYS A 155 10.12 1.79 -14.52
C LYS A 155 10.67 2.78 -13.51
N ARG A 156 10.31 4.07 -13.66
CA ARG A 156 10.66 5.12 -12.70
C ARG A 156 10.08 4.81 -11.32
N ALA A 157 8.78 4.55 -11.22
CA ALA A 157 8.12 4.24 -9.95
C ALA A 157 8.80 3.09 -9.18
N ARG A 158 9.23 2.03 -9.88
CA ARG A 158 9.96 0.91 -9.26
C ARG A 158 11.32 1.34 -8.72
N LEU A 159 12.09 2.07 -9.51
CA LEU A 159 13.42 2.53 -9.12
C LEU A 159 13.33 3.49 -7.92
N GLU A 160 12.43 4.46 -7.97
CA GLU A 160 12.27 5.44 -6.89
C GLU A 160 11.69 4.80 -5.63
N SER A 161 10.79 3.81 -5.74
CA SER A 161 10.33 3.03 -4.58
C SER A 161 11.50 2.31 -3.88
N ILE A 162 12.40 1.71 -4.67
CA ILE A 162 13.59 1.02 -4.13
C ILE A 162 14.50 2.03 -3.43
N ARG A 163 14.78 3.17 -4.06
CA ARG A 163 15.58 4.25 -3.44
C ARG A 163 14.96 4.75 -2.15
N TYR A 164 13.65 4.95 -2.12
CA TYR A 164 12.95 5.35 -0.91
C TYR A 164 13.14 4.33 0.22
N VAL A 165 12.93 3.04 -0.04
CA VAL A 165 13.12 1.99 0.96
C VAL A 165 14.56 1.96 1.47
N LEU A 166 15.55 1.98 0.58
CA LEU A 166 16.98 2.00 0.94
C LEU A 166 17.34 3.27 1.74
N SER A 167 16.69 4.40 1.47
CA SER A 167 16.92 5.63 2.23
C SER A 167 16.48 5.52 3.69
N LYS A 168 15.46 4.69 3.99
CA LYS A 168 14.87 4.52 5.33
C LYS A 168 15.60 3.54 6.23
N ILE A 169 16.48 2.72 5.68
CA ILE A 169 17.22 1.72 6.43
C ILE A 169 18.66 2.19 6.53
N ASP A 170 19.23 2.15 7.73
CA ASP A 170 20.66 2.29 7.92
C ASP A 170 21.32 0.92 7.79
N TYR A 171 22.28 0.78 6.88
CA TYR A 171 22.90 -0.50 6.56
C TYR A 171 24.37 -0.32 6.17
N ASP A 172 25.18 -1.32 6.50
CA ASP A 172 26.61 -1.30 6.22
C ASP A 172 26.91 -1.11 4.73
N GLY A 173 27.83 -0.19 4.41
CA GLY A 173 28.23 0.12 3.03
C GLY A 173 27.23 1.00 2.26
N LYS A 174 26.24 1.60 2.93
CA LYS A 174 25.32 2.57 2.30
C LYS A 174 26.05 3.79 1.72
N GLU A 175 27.06 4.30 2.43
CA GLU A 175 27.85 5.47 1.99
C GLU A 175 28.79 5.15 0.82
N ASP A 176 29.22 3.88 0.70
CA ASP A 176 30.07 3.40 -0.40
C ASP A 176 29.28 3.16 -1.70
N ALA A 177 27.96 3.38 -1.68
CA ALA A 177 27.11 3.16 -2.83
C ALA A 177 27.53 4.08 -3.99
N LYS A 178 27.96 3.47 -5.10
CA LYS A 178 28.32 4.19 -6.34
C LYS A 178 27.12 4.80 -7.09
N ILE A 179 25.93 4.75 -6.49
CA ILE A 179 24.68 5.21 -7.08
C ILE A 179 24.00 6.21 -6.14
N ASN A 180 23.29 7.17 -6.73
CA ASN A 180 22.47 8.08 -5.95
C ASN A 180 21.27 7.31 -5.35
N LEU A 181 21.19 7.29 -4.01
CA LEU A 181 20.12 6.67 -3.23
C LEU A 181 18.99 7.66 -2.88
N HIS A 182 19.13 8.94 -3.18
CA HIS A 182 18.07 9.92 -3.05
C HIS A 182 17.00 9.65 -4.12
N HIS A 183 15.75 9.52 -3.67
CA HIS A 183 14.61 9.38 -4.57
C HIS A 183 14.28 10.74 -5.21
N ASP A 184 13.69 10.68 -6.40
CA ASP A 184 13.14 11.86 -7.06
C ASP A 184 11.88 12.36 -6.32
N PRO A 185 11.87 13.60 -5.78
CA PRO A 185 10.73 14.13 -5.04
C PRO A 185 9.50 14.38 -5.92
N GLU A 186 9.65 14.46 -7.26
CA GLU A 186 8.51 14.55 -8.17
C GLU A 186 7.79 13.20 -8.35
N ILE A 187 8.48 12.09 -8.04
CA ILE A 187 7.94 10.74 -8.20
C ILE A 187 7.54 10.14 -6.86
N VAL A 188 8.29 10.41 -5.79
CA VAL A 188 8.02 9.88 -4.46
C VAL A 188 7.87 11.05 -3.48
N GLU A 189 6.66 11.23 -2.99
CA GLU A 189 6.34 12.29 -2.05
C GLU A 189 5.73 11.72 -0.76
N ARG A 190 5.96 12.40 0.35
CA ARG A 190 5.22 12.13 1.58
C ARG A 190 3.84 12.75 1.43
N TYR A 191 2.78 12.04 1.83
CA TYR A 191 1.46 12.67 1.89
C TYR A 191 1.48 13.85 2.87
N HIS A 192 0.96 14.99 2.43
CA HIS A 192 0.73 16.15 3.26
C HIS A 192 -0.78 16.37 3.35
N ARG A 193 -1.30 16.52 4.58
CA ARG A 193 -2.70 16.90 4.76
C ARG A 193 -2.90 18.26 4.12
N ILE A 194 -3.74 18.33 3.09
CA ILE A 194 -4.14 19.58 2.48
C ILE A 194 -5.02 20.29 3.49
N SER A 195 -4.52 21.36 4.09
CA SER A 195 -5.33 22.31 4.85
C SER A 195 -6.38 22.87 3.90
N HIS A 196 -7.59 22.34 3.95
CA HIS A 196 -8.72 23.03 3.34
C HIS A 196 -8.95 24.26 4.22
N ASN A 197 -8.34 25.38 3.82
CA ASN A 197 -8.81 26.68 4.28
C ASN A 197 -10.23 26.81 3.70
N GLU A 198 -11.22 26.54 4.54
CA GLU A 198 -12.59 26.97 4.28
C GLU A 198 -12.56 28.49 4.05
N GLN A 199 -12.90 28.90 2.83
CA GLN A 199 -13.37 30.24 2.49
C GLN A 199 -14.82 30.14 2.06
#